data_AF-A0A7V1EJK6-F1
#
_entry.id   AF-A0A7V1EJK6-F1
#
_cell.length_a   1.000
_cell.length_b   1.000
_cell.length_c   1.000
_cell.angle_alpha   90.00
_cell.angle_beta   90.00
_cell.angle_gamma   90.00
#
_symmetry.space_group_name_H-M   'P 1'
#
loop_
_entity.id
_entity.type
_entity.pdbx_description
1 polymer ?
#
loop_
_entity_poly.entity_id
_entity_poly.type
_entity_poly.pdbx_seq_one_letter_code
_entity_poly.pdbx_strand_id
1 'polypeptide(L)'
;MLQQGMFSIDQNSNSLWDTLPKLQVLGGSSQPVIHFVEDIDVAFTSLGAGVDDHAASDLSGLRITRERFYPSGGQDWGATLFYSDFLGRLPVELRTWQNQLGMKISAAGKRLGRNIEDLYAEYSVGDNWMLVGSSYVGDRRHHRVMGDLSVKETARYLRETLLKAEEDCLEKFPQEDSRKRSREWFAAETHRVDRLIESCGDGSLADLYRRWLREYLGDAVRLDATSSLFSLAADRPKTVLLEVFLRDYATVAGLYNQAVTETDVGLHKLQINRGELPFFAVLPHRGRLVRTELAFQGGEIVIAEKSFAFRDGHLPVDALREAGVRCIVGKAVPLALEVRIQPGGQALALPYRGSLYTPAVHRFAALLNENNLLPGPLAPIVRVRFALLDHLRSLDTTIRLPEHLVSYFGSAEVSARGVGENYTAIAAEAGDRLERFKDTAQRNQWLSENFPEQVRTIQELNQQKRQLARGDPKSPQVREIWKQIRTIENELLAATLHQIAMDYQAAHIDFYDSRGAILPWCIALGGESFYNEVIAKARITEEPASPVPQ
;
A
#
# COMPACT_ATOMS: atom_id res chain seq x y z
N MET A 1 22.13 -28.33 -8.17
CA MET A 1 21.14 -27.49 -7.44
C MET A 1 19.80 -27.70 -8.11
N LEU A 2 18.80 -28.22 -7.41
CA LEU A 2 17.43 -28.28 -7.94
C LEU A 2 17.01 -26.85 -8.28
N GLN A 3 16.51 -26.60 -9.49
CA GLN A 3 15.94 -25.30 -9.85
C GLN A 3 14.77 -25.03 -8.89
N GLN A 4 15.00 -24.21 -7.87
CA GLN A 4 13.93 -23.78 -6.97
C GLN A 4 13.03 -22.83 -7.75
N GLY A 5 11.72 -23.08 -7.70
CA GLY A 5 10.73 -22.19 -8.31
C GLY A 5 10.58 -20.88 -7.52
N MET A 6 9.75 -19.99 -8.07
CA MET A 6 9.33 -18.74 -7.45
C MET A 6 7.83 -18.73 -7.18
N PHE A 7 7.45 -18.20 -6.03
CA PHE A 7 6.09 -17.81 -5.72
C PHE A 7 5.90 -16.30 -5.92
N SER A 8 4.74 -15.92 -6.44
CA SER A 8 4.25 -14.54 -6.45
C SER A 8 2.87 -14.54 -5.80
N ILE A 9 2.57 -13.57 -4.94
CA ILE A 9 1.27 -13.45 -4.27
C ILE A 9 0.84 -12.00 -4.32
N ASP A 10 -0.34 -11.72 -4.87
CA ASP A 10 -0.93 -10.38 -4.90
C ASP A 10 -2.46 -10.43 -4.85
N GLN A 11 -3.04 -9.44 -4.19
CA GLN A 11 -4.49 -9.27 -4.08
C GLN A 11 -5.07 -8.64 -5.36
N ASN A 12 -4.36 -7.68 -5.94
CA ASN A 12 -4.77 -6.98 -7.16
C ASN A 12 -4.08 -7.59 -8.38
N SER A 13 -4.79 -8.52 -9.01
CA SER A 13 -4.27 -9.37 -10.08
C SER A 13 -4.94 -9.04 -11.42
N ASN A 14 -4.96 -7.75 -11.78
CA ASN A 14 -5.50 -7.24 -13.04
C ASN A 14 -4.44 -6.47 -13.86
N SER A 15 -4.81 -6.04 -15.08
CA SER A 15 -3.91 -5.35 -16.01
C SER A 15 -3.62 -3.88 -15.66
N LEU A 16 -4.31 -3.32 -14.67
CA LEU A 16 -4.12 -1.95 -14.18
C LEU A 16 -3.14 -1.88 -13.00
N TRP A 17 -2.35 -2.95 -12.79
CA TRP A 17 -1.40 -3.04 -11.69
C TRP A 17 -0.07 -3.69 -12.09
N ASP A 18 0.92 -3.60 -11.20
CA ASP A 18 2.28 -4.10 -11.41
C ASP A 18 2.38 -5.64 -11.40
N THR A 19 1.32 -6.33 -10.98
CA THR A 19 1.24 -7.80 -10.96
C THR A 19 1.45 -8.40 -12.34
N LEU A 20 0.70 -7.96 -13.36
CA LEU A 20 0.80 -8.53 -14.71
C LEU A 20 2.21 -8.33 -15.33
N PRO A 21 2.77 -7.10 -15.37
CA PRO A 21 4.15 -6.86 -15.80
C PRO A 21 5.17 -7.73 -15.05
N LYS A 22 5.03 -7.85 -13.72
CA LYS A 22 5.90 -8.70 -12.89
C LYS A 22 5.86 -10.15 -13.37
N LEU A 23 4.66 -10.69 -13.60
CA LEU A 23 4.49 -12.07 -14.03
C LEU A 23 5.00 -12.30 -15.47
N GLN A 24 4.91 -11.31 -16.35
CA GLN A 24 5.50 -11.42 -17.71
C GLN A 24 7.03 -11.46 -17.66
N VAL A 25 7.66 -10.65 -16.81
CA VAL A 25 9.11 -10.71 -16.58
C VAL A 25 9.51 -12.07 -16.00
N LEU A 26 8.81 -12.53 -14.96
CA LEU A 26 9.12 -13.80 -14.30
C LEU A 26 8.85 -15.02 -15.21
N GLY A 27 7.79 -14.99 -16.01
CA GLY A 27 7.44 -16.04 -16.97
C GLY A 27 8.43 -16.17 -18.13
N GLY A 28 9.21 -15.11 -18.42
CA GLY A 28 10.35 -15.17 -19.34
C GLY A 28 11.64 -15.72 -18.70
N SER A 29 11.66 -16.00 -17.41
CA SER A 29 12.82 -16.55 -16.71
C SER A 29 12.93 -18.08 -16.90
N SER A 30 14.09 -18.64 -16.59
CA SER A 30 14.31 -20.10 -16.64
C SER A 30 13.75 -20.85 -15.43
N GLN A 31 13.20 -20.14 -14.44
CA GLN A 31 12.68 -20.73 -13.21
C GLN A 31 11.15 -20.89 -13.30
N PRO A 32 10.59 -22.01 -12.81
CA PRO A 32 9.14 -22.17 -12.79
C PRO A 32 8.51 -21.17 -11.79
N VAL A 33 7.40 -20.56 -12.20
CA VAL A 33 6.70 -19.55 -11.40
C VAL A 33 5.28 -20.01 -11.12
N ILE A 34 4.87 -19.91 -9.86
CA ILE A 34 3.47 -20.03 -9.45
C ILE A 34 3.01 -18.70 -8.87
N HIS A 35 1.97 -18.13 -9.45
CA HIS A 35 1.29 -16.96 -8.90
C HIS A 35 0.01 -17.37 -8.20
N PHE A 36 -0.15 -16.91 -6.97
CA PHE A 36 -1.36 -17.07 -6.19
C PHE A 36 -2.11 -15.74 -6.14
N VAL A 37 -3.33 -15.73 -6.65
CA VAL A 37 -4.26 -14.63 -6.38
C VAL A 37 -4.65 -14.70 -4.91
N GLU A 38 -4.42 -13.61 -4.16
CA GLU A 38 -4.69 -13.58 -2.73
C GLU A 38 -6.19 -13.40 -2.46
N ASP A 39 -6.83 -14.52 -2.16
CA ASP A 39 -8.28 -14.66 -1.96
C ASP A 39 -8.69 -14.82 -0.49
N ILE A 40 -7.72 -14.91 0.44
CA ILE A 40 -7.96 -15.14 1.86
C ILE A 40 -7.77 -13.92 2.77
N ASP A 41 -7.19 -12.84 2.26
CA ASP A 41 -7.10 -11.57 3.02
C ASP A 41 -8.42 -10.79 2.93
N VAL A 42 -8.59 -9.79 3.79
CA VAL A 42 -9.84 -9.02 3.88
C VAL A 42 -10.14 -8.29 2.60
N ALA A 43 -11.40 -8.29 2.19
CA ALA A 43 -11.85 -7.54 1.04
C ALA A 43 -11.72 -6.01 1.28
N PHE A 44 -12.09 -5.56 2.49
CA PHE A 44 -12.20 -4.13 2.84
C PHE A 44 -11.76 -3.85 4.28
N THR A 45 -11.38 -2.61 4.57
CA THR A 45 -11.15 -2.13 5.94
C THR A 45 -12.41 -2.00 6.79
N SER A 46 -12.22 -1.95 8.10
CA SER A 46 -13.29 -1.75 9.09
C SER A 46 -13.78 -0.30 9.22
N LEU A 47 -13.06 0.68 8.69
CA LEU A 47 -13.39 2.10 8.84
C LEU A 47 -14.64 2.45 8.04
N GLY A 48 -15.66 2.95 8.73
CA GLY A 48 -16.95 3.30 8.12
C GLY A 48 -17.90 2.14 7.89
N ALA A 49 -17.51 0.88 8.18
CA ALA A 49 -18.38 -0.29 8.03
C ALA A 49 -19.10 -0.61 9.36
N GLY A 50 -20.43 -0.47 9.36
CA GLY A 50 -21.32 -0.98 10.40
C GLY A 50 -21.53 -2.50 10.27
N VAL A 51 -21.77 -3.17 11.40
CA VAL A 51 -22.12 -4.60 11.44
C VAL A 51 -23.45 -4.86 10.71
N ASP A 52 -24.34 -3.85 10.69
CA ASP A 52 -25.70 -3.90 10.16
C ASP A 52 -25.90 -3.11 8.85
N ASP A 53 -24.83 -2.67 8.17
CA ASP A 53 -24.91 -1.93 6.90
C ASP A 53 -25.52 -2.75 5.74
N HIS A 54 -25.94 -3.99 6.02
CA HIS A 54 -26.64 -4.91 5.11
C HIS A 54 -28.13 -4.57 4.89
N ALA A 55 -28.71 -3.65 5.68
CA ALA A 55 -30.17 -3.43 5.72
C ALA A 55 -30.72 -2.41 4.72
N ALA A 56 -29.88 -1.67 3.98
CA ALA A 56 -30.34 -0.76 2.94
C ALA A 56 -30.34 -1.47 1.57
N SER A 57 -31.42 -1.32 0.82
CA SER A 57 -31.73 -1.99 -0.46
C SER A 57 -30.80 -1.67 -1.65
N ASP A 58 -29.58 -1.17 -1.39
CA ASP A 58 -28.50 -0.96 -2.36
C ASP A 58 -27.27 -1.80 -1.89
N LEU A 59 -27.36 -3.09 -2.20
CA LEU A 59 -26.94 -4.25 -1.38
C LEU A 59 -25.42 -4.53 -1.22
N SER A 60 -24.57 -3.54 -1.00
CA SER A 60 -23.20 -3.84 -0.50
C SER A 60 -22.44 -2.66 0.14
N GLY A 61 -22.94 -1.43 -0.01
CA GLY A 61 -22.19 -0.23 0.38
C GLY A 61 -20.86 -0.08 -0.38
N LEU A 62 -20.65 -0.86 -1.44
CA LEU A 62 -19.42 -0.84 -2.22
C LEU A 62 -19.31 0.44 -3.03
N ARG A 63 -18.09 0.96 -3.17
CA ARG A 63 -17.79 2.12 -4.02
C ARG A 63 -16.31 2.15 -4.37
N ILE A 64 -15.99 2.75 -5.51
CA ILE A 64 -14.61 3.15 -5.80
C ILE A 64 -14.33 4.49 -5.10
N THR A 65 -13.26 4.55 -4.32
CA THR A 65 -12.84 5.79 -3.65
C THR A 65 -11.32 5.88 -3.58
N ARG A 66 -10.81 7.07 -3.24
CA ARG A 66 -9.38 7.31 -3.08
C ARG A 66 -8.90 6.88 -1.70
N GLU A 67 -7.71 6.29 -1.67
CA GLU A 67 -7.01 5.91 -0.44
C GLU A 67 -6.78 7.13 0.46
N ARG A 68 -6.99 6.96 1.77
CA ARG A 68 -6.70 8.02 2.75
C ARG A 68 -6.54 7.46 4.15
N PHE A 69 -5.74 8.17 4.95
CA PHE A 69 -5.67 8.01 6.40
C PHE A 69 -6.69 8.90 7.11
N TYR A 70 -7.06 8.50 8.31
CA TYR A 70 -7.94 9.25 9.21
C TYR A 70 -7.23 9.67 10.49
N PRO A 71 -7.71 10.72 11.20
CA PRO A 71 -7.15 11.13 12.48
C PRO A 71 -7.13 10.03 13.57
N SER A 72 -8.04 9.05 13.47
CA SER A 72 -8.08 7.87 14.35
C SER A 72 -6.88 6.93 14.16
N GLY A 73 -6.12 7.11 13.07
CA GLY A 73 -4.99 6.29 12.68
C GLY A 73 -5.32 5.07 11.85
N GLY A 74 -6.59 4.86 11.50
CA GLY A 74 -6.91 3.89 10.46
C GLY A 74 -6.85 4.52 9.06
N GLN A 75 -6.98 3.67 8.06
CA GLN A 75 -6.89 3.99 6.64
C GLN A 75 -8.09 3.39 5.89
N ASP A 76 -8.62 4.09 4.89
CA ASP A 76 -9.45 3.45 3.87
C ASP A 76 -8.54 2.57 3.03
N TRP A 77 -8.69 1.26 3.15
CA TRP A 77 -7.92 0.30 2.35
C TRP A 77 -8.84 -0.80 1.80
N GLY A 78 -8.62 -1.12 0.53
CA GLY A 78 -9.32 -2.13 -0.22
C GLY A 78 -8.27 -3.04 -0.84
N ALA A 79 -8.42 -4.35 -0.64
CA ALA A 79 -7.44 -5.31 -1.12
C ALA A 79 -7.46 -5.47 -2.65
N THR A 80 -8.48 -4.98 -3.33
CA THR A 80 -8.74 -5.36 -4.72
C THR A 80 -9.36 -4.23 -5.53
N LEU A 81 -9.27 -4.34 -6.85
CA LEU A 81 -9.85 -3.38 -7.80
C LEU A 81 -9.35 -1.97 -7.54
N PHE A 82 -8.03 -1.83 -7.56
CA PHE A 82 -7.39 -0.54 -7.42
C PHE A 82 -6.49 -0.18 -8.59
N TYR A 83 -6.37 1.13 -8.79
CA TYR A 83 -5.62 1.82 -9.83
C TYR A 83 -5.03 3.08 -9.23
N SER A 84 -3.74 3.33 -9.48
CA SER A 84 -3.10 4.60 -9.14
C SER A 84 -3.01 5.48 -10.37
N ASP A 85 -3.31 6.77 -10.22
CA ASP A 85 -3.09 7.79 -11.26
C ASP A 85 -1.57 7.87 -11.60
N PHE A 86 -1.22 8.19 -12.85
CA PHE A 86 0.18 8.29 -13.28
C PHE A 86 0.93 9.38 -12.51
N LEU A 87 2.02 8.98 -11.82
CA LEU A 87 2.79 9.82 -10.90
C LEU A 87 1.93 10.49 -9.81
N GLY A 88 0.81 9.86 -9.45
CA GLY A 88 -0.14 10.39 -8.48
C GLY A 88 0.43 10.57 -7.06
N ARG A 89 -0.38 11.10 -6.15
CA ARG A 89 0.00 11.21 -4.75
C ARG A 89 -0.14 9.87 -4.04
N LEU A 90 0.82 9.55 -3.18
CA LEU A 90 0.70 8.49 -2.20
C LEU A 90 -0.14 8.96 -1.01
N PRO A 91 -0.96 8.10 -0.40
CA PRO A 91 -1.67 8.42 0.83
C PRO A 91 -0.67 8.64 1.98
N VAL A 92 -1.00 9.54 2.91
CA VAL A 92 -0.05 9.95 3.97
C VAL A 92 -0.68 9.97 5.36
N GLU A 93 -0.03 9.30 6.31
CA GLU A 93 -0.32 9.50 7.74
C GLU A 93 0.33 10.81 8.21
N LEU A 94 -0.47 11.89 8.32
CA LEU A 94 0.05 13.23 8.62
C LEU A 94 0.85 13.34 9.93
N ARG A 95 0.65 12.44 10.89
CA ARG A 95 1.47 12.41 12.12
C ARG A 95 2.95 12.17 11.84
N THR A 96 3.29 11.57 10.71
CA THR A 96 4.69 11.40 10.27
C THR A 96 5.36 12.74 9.96
N TRP A 97 4.60 13.81 9.67
CA TRP A 97 5.14 15.14 9.36
C TRP A 97 5.39 16.04 10.58
N GLN A 98 5.07 15.58 11.79
CA GLN A 98 5.15 16.42 13.00
C GLN A 98 6.57 16.92 13.29
N ASN A 99 7.58 16.13 12.95
CA ASN A 99 8.98 16.51 13.15
C ASN A 99 9.39 17.64 12.19
N GLN A 100 9.02 17.53 10.92
CA GLN A 100 9.27 18.54 9.89
C GLN A 100 8.53 19.84 10.19
N LEU A 101 7.29 19.74 10.70
CA LEU A 101 6.51 20.91 11.10
C LEU A 101 7.01 21.55 12.41
N GLY A 102 7.74 20.79 13.24
CA GLY A 102 8.16 21.20 14.59
C GLY A 102 7.00 21.32 15.59
N MET A 103 5.83 20.75 15.27
CA MET A 103 4.66 20.75 16.15
C MET A 103 3.67 19.63 15.81
N LYS A 104 2.74 19.37 16.72
CA LYS A 104 1.65 18.42 16.48
C LYS A 104 0.71 18.91 15.37
N ILE A 105 0.23 17.99 14.53
CA ILE A 105 -0.74 18.31 13.46
C ILE A 105 -2.02 18.96 14.03
N SER A 106 -2.50 18.51 15.19
CA SER A 106 -3.66 19.12 15.86
C SER A 106 -3.41 20.56 16.30
N ALA A 107 -2.18 20.90 16.70
CA ALA A 107 -1.81 22.27 17.03
C ALA A 107 -1.72 23.14 15.77
N ALA A 108 -1.21 22.60 14.68
CA ALA A 108 -1.17 23.28 13.38
C ALA A 108 -2.59 23.60 12.88
N GLY A 109 -3.50 22.61 12.88
CA GLY A 109 -4.91 22.82 12.51
C GLY A 109 -5.55 23.95 13.32
N LYS A 110 -5.38 23.94 14.66
CA LYS A 110 -5.90 24.99 15.53
C LYS A 110 -5.34 26.38 15.21
N ARG A 111 -4.06 26.50 14.84
CA ARG A 111 -3.46 27.78 14.42
C ARG A 111 -4.01 28.26 13.09
N LEU A 112 -4.23 27.35 12.15
CA LEU A 112 -4.80 27.61 10.83
C LEU A 112 -6.32 27.83 10.85
N GLY A 113 -6.97 27.72 12.01
CA GLY A 113 -8.43 27.84 12.12
C GLY A 113 -9.21 26.67 11.52
N ARG A 114 -8.56 25.49 11.42
CA ARG A 114 -9.11 24.26 10.83
C ARG A 114 -9.19 23.15 11.87
N ASN A 115 -10.14 22.23 11.70
CA ASN A 115 -10.13 21.01 12.50
C ASN A 115 -9.08 20.01 11.93
N ILE A 116 -8.81 18.91 12.64
CA ILE A 116 -7.80 17.94 12.19
C ILE A 116 -8.30 17.14 10.98
N GLU A 117 -9.60 16.88 10.92
CA GLU A 117 -10.29 16.17 9.85
C GLU A 117 -10.11 16.89 8.50
N ASP A 118 -10.19 18.22 8.48
CA ASP A 118 -9.99 19.06 7.29
C ASP A 118 -8.57 18.91 6.75
N LEU A 119 -7.57 18.79 7.64
CA LEU A 119 -6.18 18.58 7.23
C LEU A 119 -5.98 17.19 6.63
N TYR A 120 -6.56 16.14 7.25
CA TYR A 120 -6.50 14.80 6.68
C TYR A 120 -7.25 14.70 5.35
N ALA A 121 -8.40 15.36 5.22
CA ALA A 121 -9.16 15.39 3.97
C ALA A 121 -8.37 16.03 2.80
N GLU A 122 -7.49 16.99 3.09
CA GLU A 122 -6.67 17.66 2.06
C GLU A 122 -5.37 16.90 1.77
N TYR A 123 -4.61 16.54 2.81
CA TYR A 123 -3.23 16.10 2.66
C TYR A 123 -3.01 14.59 2.75
N SER A 124 -3.95 13.84 3.33
CA SER A 124 -3.79 12.39 3.53
C SER A 124 -4.28 11.57 2.33
N VAL A 125 -5.12 12.16 1.48
CA VAL A 125 -5.73 11.50 0.32
C VAL A 125 -4.69 11.26 -0.77
N GLY A 126 -4.48 9.99 -1.11
CA GLY A 126 -3.70 9.58 -2.27
C GLY A 126 -4.54 9.55 -3.55
N ASP A 127 -3.86 9.42 -4.68
CA ASP A 127 -4.49 9.26 -6.00
C ASP A 127 -4.53 7.77 -6.41
N ASN A 128 -4.66 6.89 -5.40
CA ASN A 128 -4.93 5.47 -5.55
C ASN A 128 -6.42 5.21 -5.35
N TRP A 129 -7.13 4.88 -6.42
CA TRP A 129 -8.54 4.51 -6.42
C TRP A 129 -8.67 3.04 -6.07
N MET A 130 -9.62 2.67 -5.20
CA MET A 130 -9.81 1.28 -4.76
C MET A 130 -11.29 0.99 -4.49
N LEU A 131 -11.67 -0.29 -4.56
CA LEU A 131 -12.96 -0.74 -4.06
C LEU A 131 -12.97 -0.81 -2.53
N VAL A 132 -13.90 -0.10 -1.91
CA VAL A 132 -14.18 -0.19 -0.46
C VAL A 132 -15.64 -0.56 -0.24
N GLY A 133 -15.96 -1.16 0.92
CA GLY A 133 -17.32 -1.43 1.36
C GLY A 133 -17.37 -2.12 2.72
N SER A 134 -18.51 -2.75 3.04
CA SER A 134 -18.68 -3.41 4.34
C SER A 134 -17.85 -4.69 4.43
N SER A 135 -16.96 -4.72 5.43
CA SER A 135 -16.07 -5.85 5.70
C SER A 135 -16.72 -6.89 6.62
N TYR A 136 -17.67 -6.53 7.49
CA TYR A 136 -18.12 -7.41 8.58
C TYR A 136 -19.39 -8.21 8.25
N VAL A 137 -19.43 -9.47 8.69
CA VAL A 137 -20.60 -10.34 8.55
C VAL A 137 -21.11 -10.73 9.93
N GLY A 138 -22.22 -10.11 10.35
CA GLY A 138 -22.92 -10.44 11.59
C GLY A 138 -22.28 -9.92 12.89
N ASP A 139 -20.95 -9.81 12.96
CA ASP A 139 -20.23 -9.21 14.09
C ASP A 139 -18.85 -8.65 13.67
N ARG A 140 -18.09 -8.10 14.62
CA ARG A 140 -16.75 -7.52 14.41
C ARG A 140 -15.59 -8.54 14.38
N ARG A 141 -15.87 -9.85 14.44
CA ARG A 141 -14.86 -10.92 14.43
C ARG A 141 -14.77 -11.63 13.08
N HIS A 142 -15.77 -11.44 12.22
CA HIS A 142 -15.89 -12.12 10.93
C HIS A 142 -15.77 -11.10 9.79
N HIS A 143 -14.60 -11.02 9.18
CA HIS A 143 -14.35 -10.13 8.03
C HIS A 143 -14.46 -10.90 6.72
N ARG A 144 -15.22 -10.39 5.74
CA ARG A 144 -15.26 -10.89 4.36
C ARG A 144 -13.85 -10.90 3.77
N VAL A 145 -13.53 -11.98 3.07
CA VAL A 145 -12.26 -12.11 2.33
C VAL A 145 -12.46 -11.79 0.86
N MET A 146 -11.38 -11.50 0.13
CA MET A 146 -11.44 -11.21 -1.31
C MET A 146 -12.13 -12.34 -2.10
N GLY A 147 -11.88 -13.59 -1.74
CA GLY A 147 -12.51 -14.77 -2.35
C GLY A 147 -14.02 -14.90 -2.11
N ASP A 148 -14.61 -14.11 -1.20
CA ASP A 148 -16.06 -14.02 -1.02
C ASP A 148 -16.73 -13.09 -2.04
N LEU A 149 -15.96 -12.19 -2.67
CA LEU A 149 -16.51 -11.24 -3.62
C LEU A 149 -16.87 -11.95 -4.91
N SER A 150 -18.15 -11.89 -5.30
CA SER A 150 -18.59 -12.45 -6.57
C SER A 150 -18.28 -11.53 -7.74
N VAL A 151 -18.13 -12.10 -8.94
CA VAL A 151 -18.03 -11.31 -10.18
C VAL A 151 -19.26 -10.42 -10.36
N LYS A 152 -20.46 -10.93 -10.09
CA LYS A 152 -21.70 -10.16 -10.18
C LYS A 152 -21.72 -8.93 -9.27
N GLU A 153 -21.22 -9.05 -8.04
CA GLU A 153 -21.13 -7.95 -7.08
C GLU A 153 -20.12 -6.88 -7.51
N THR A 154 -19.05 -7.29 -8.20
CA THR A 154 -17.88 -6.45 -8.51
C THR A 154 -17.85 -5.90 -9.95
N ALA A 155 -18.62 -6.47 -10.87
CA ALA A 155 -18.60 -6.16 -12.30
C ALA A 155 -18.74 -4.67 -12.64
N ARG A 156 -19.63 -3.94 -11.94
CA ARG A 156 -19.79 -2.50 -12.17
C ARG A 156 -18.54 -1.70 -11.79
N TYR A 157 -17.87 -2.10 -10.72
CA TYR A 157 -16.69 -1.42 -10.18
C TYR A 157 -15.42 -1.74 -10.96
N LEU A 158 -15.33 -2.95 -11.53
CA LEU A 158 -14.33 -3.30 -12.54
C LEU A 158 -14.36 -2.31 -13.72
N ARG A 159 -15.56 -2.07 -14.28
CA ARG A 159 -15.76 -1.09 -15.37
C ARG A 159 -15.47 0.33 -14.94
N GLU A 160 -15.91 0.73 -13.75
CA GLU A 160 -15.62 2.05 -13.21
C GLU A 160 -14.11 2.29 -13.03
N THR A 161 -13.37 1.27 -12.57
CA THR A 161 -11.91 1.35 -12.40
C THR A 161 -11.20 1.48 -13.75
N LEU A 162 -11.63 0.71 -14.76
CA LEU A 162 -11.11 0.84 -16.13
C LEU A 162 -11.37 2.24 -16.70
N LEU A 163 -12.58 2.78 -16.51
CA LEU A 163 -12.94 4.13 -16.96
C LEU A 163 -12.05 5.20 -16.30
N LYS A 164 -11.84 5.12 -14.98
CA LYS A 164 -10.95 6.04 -14.26
C LYS A 164 -9.52 5.97 -14.77
N ALA A 165 -9.01 4.76 -15.05
CA ALA A 165 -7.69 4.58 -15.60
C ALA A 165 -7.56 5.12 -17.03
N GLU A 166 -8.61 4.99 -17.84
CA GLU A 166 -8.67 5.61 -19.18
C GLU A 166 -8.65 7.13 -19.08
N GLU A 167 -9.51 7.71 -18.23
CA GLU A 167 -9.58 9.15 -17.99
C GLU A 167 -8.22 9.73 -17.56
N ASP A 168 -7.54 9.09 -16.60
CA ASP A 168 -6.19 9.49 -16.19
C ASP A 168 -5.20 9.43 -17.36
N CYS A 169 -5.15 8.32 -18.11
CA CYS A 169 -4.24 8.22 -19.25
C CYS A 169 -4.51 9.31 -20.32
N LEU A 170 -5.77 9.63 -20.61
CA LEU A 170 -6.13 10.66 -21.58
C LEU A 170 -5.81 12.09 -21.09
N GLU A 171 -5.85 12.30 -19.78
CA GLU A 171 -5.46 13.55 -19.14
C GLU A 171 -3.94 13.72 -19.11
N LYS A 172 -3.20 12.69 -18.67
CA LYS A 172 -1.75 12.73 -18.44
C LYS A 172 -0.93 12.63 -19.71
N PHE A 173 -1.47 12.05 -20.79
CA PHE A 173 -0.78 11.93 -22.08
C PHE A 173 -1.55 12.67 -23.18
N PRO A 174 -1.41 14.01 -23.28
CA PRO A 174 -2.31 14.85 -24.09
C PRO A 174 -2.11 14.75 -25.61
N GLN A 175 -1.00 14.15 -26.08
CA GLN A 175 -0.71 14.00 -27.51
C GLN A 175 -1.74 13.10 -28.20
N GLU A 176 -2.11 13.44 -29.44
CA GLU A 176 -3.18 12.75 -30.17
C GLU A 176 -2.87 11.25 -30.39
N ASP A 177 -1.64 10.93 -30.79
CA ASP A 177 -1.22 9.54 -30.98
C ASP A 177 -1.26 8.74 -29.67
N SER A 178 -0.88 9.35 -28.54
CA SER A 178 -0.96 8.72 -27.21
C SER A 178 -2.42 8.47 -26.82
N ARG A 179 -3.29 9.46 -26.98
CA ARG A 179 -4.72 9.33 -26.71
C ARG A 179 -5.38 8.27 -27.57
N LYS A 180 -5.02 8.20 -28.85
CA LYS A 180 -5.51 7.17 -29.77
C LYS A 180 -5.13 5.77 -29.28
N ARG A 181 -3.85 5.52 -28.99
CA ARG A 181 -3.38 4.23 -28.47
C ARG A 181 -4.06 3.85 -27.16
N SER A 182 -4.22 4.81 -26.24
CA SER A 182 -4.91 4.59 -24.96
C SER A 182 -6.36 4.15 -25.20
N ARG A 183 -7.15 4.89 -26.00
CA ARG A 183 -8.55 4.53 -26.30
C ARG A 183 -8.66 3.15 -26.95
N GLU A 184 -7.79 2.85 -27.92
CA GLU A 184 -7.78 1.56 -28.60
C GLU A 184 -7.50 0.41 -27.61
N TRP A 185 -6.52 0.60 -26.72
CA TRP A 185 -6.18 -0.38 -25.69
C TRP A 185 -7.29 -0.54 -24.66
N PHE A 186 -7.83 0.55 -24.09
CA PHE A 186 -8.90 0.50 -23.10
C PHE A 186 -10.21 -0.06 -23.66
N ALA A 187 -10.52 0.20 -24.94
CA ALA A 187 -11.65 -0.42 -25.61
C ALA A 187 -11.47 -1.95 -25.72
N ALA A 188 -10.29 -2.41 -26.12
CA ALA A 188 -9.97 -3.83 -26.20
C ALA A 188 -9.99 -4.48 -24.80
N GLU A 189 -9.48 -3.79 -23.78
CA GLU A 189 -9.42 -4.27 -22.40
C GLU A 189 -10.81 -4.36 -21.77
N THR A 190 -11.64 -3.33 -21.97
CA THR A 190 -13.04 -3.33 -21.52
C THR A 190 -13.79 -4.49 -22.16
N HIS A 191 -13.62 -4.68 -23.48
CA HIS A 191 -14.25 -5.80 -24.17
C HIS A 191 -13.75 -7.16 -23.65
N ARG A 192 -12.46 -7.29 -23.33
CA ARG A 192 -11.91 -8.49 -22.68
C ARG A 192 -12.57 -8.74 -21.33
N VAL A 193 -12.60 -7.73 -20.47
CA VAL A 193 -13.16 -7.85 -19.12
C VAL A 193 -14.65 -8.18 -19.16
N ASP A 194 -15.41 -7.57 -20.08
CA ASP A 194 -16.83 -7.90 -20.25
C ASP A 194 -17.05 -9.36 -20.63
N ARG A 195 -16.29 -9.89 -21.60
CA ARG A 195 -16.36 -11.33 -21.94
C ARG A 195 -15.98 -12.21 -20.75
N LEU A 196 -14.96 -11.82 -19.98
CA LEU A 196 -14.55 -12.56 -18.79
C LEU A 196 -15.62 -12.56 -17.70
N ILE A 197 -16.25 -11.40 -17.44
CA ILE A 197 -17.38 -11.26 -16.52
C ILE A 197 -18.51 -12.21 -16.92
N GLU A 198 -18.90 -12.20 -18.20
CA GLU A 198 -19.95 -13.08 -18.72
C GLU A 198 -19.58 -14.57 -18.56
N SER A 199 -18.34 -14.93 -18.88
CA SER A 199 -17.86 -16.32 -18.82
C SER A 199 -17.68 -16.86 -17.40
N CYS A 200 -17.47 -15.99 -16.41
CA CYS A 200 -17.29 -16.39 -15.01
C CYS A 200 -18.62 -16.65 -14.31
N GLY A 201 -19.72 -16.07 -14.78
CA GLY A 201 -21.05 -16.23 -14.18
C GLY A 201 -21.05 -15.93 -12.68
N ASP A 202 -21.45 -16.90 -11.87
CA ASP A 202 -21.51 -16.80 -10.40
C ASP A 202 -20.15 -17.06 -9.70
N GLY A 203 -19.04 -17.06 -10.44
CA GLY A 203 -17.69 -17.22 -9.90
C GLY A 203 -17.23 -16.07 -8.98
N SER A 204 -16.08 -16.27 -8.33
CA SER A 204 -15.45 -15.25 -7.49
C SER A 204 -14.61 -14.26 -8.30
N LEU A 205 -14.32 -13.09 -7.74
CA LEU A 205 -13.38 -12.13 -8.32
C LEU A 205 -11.99 -12.74 -8.51
N ALA A 206 -11.55 -13.60 -7.58
CA ALA A 206 -10.29 -14.34 -7.72
C ALA A 206 -10.28 -15.25 -8.96
N ASP A 207 -11.41 -15.90 -9.28
CA ASP A 207 -11.55 -16.70 -10.50
C ASP A 207 -11.41 -15.84 -11.75
N LEU A 208 -12.04 -14.67 -11.76
CA LEU A 208 -11.94 -13.70 -12.86
C LEU A 208 -10.50 -13.24 -13.07
N TYR A 209 -9.78 -12.87 -11.99
CA TYR A 209 -8.38 -12.48 -12.07
C TYR A 209 -7.48 -13.58 -12.62
N ARG A 210 -7.66 -14.83 -12.19
CA ARG A 210 -6.89 -15.95 -12.74
C ARG A 210 -7.14 -16.14 -14.24
N ARG A 211 -8.38 -16.00 -14.71
CA ARG A 211 -8.69 -16.08 -16.15
C ARG A 211 -8.14 -14.88 -16.92
N TRP A 212 -8.23 -13.68 -16.35
CA TRP A 212 -7.70 -12.46 -16.95
C TRP A 212 -6.18 -12.53 -17.13
N LEU A 213 -5.44 -12.89 -16.08
CA LEU A 213 -3.99 -13.10 -16.17
C LEU A 213 -3.65 -14.21 -17.18
N ARG A 214 -4.44 -15.28 -17.26
CA ARG A 214 -4.21 -16.36 -18.22
C ARG A 214 -4.31 -15.90 -19.67
N GLU A 215 -5.21 -14.98 -20.01
CA GLU A 215 -5.28 -14.42 -21.37
C GLU A 215 -3.99 -13.71 -21.80
N TYR A 216 -3.24 -13.14 -20.85
CA TYR A 216 -1.96 -12.48 -21.11
C TYR A 216 -0.74 -13.39 -21.01
N LEU A 217 -0.76 -14.35 -20.08
CA LEU A 217 0.42 -15.14 -19.72
C LEU A 217 0.45 -16.52 -20.39
N GLY A 218 -0.68 -17.02 -20.87
CA GLY A 218 -0.80 -18.41 -21.32
C GLY A 218 -0.37 -19.38 -20.21
N ASP A 219 0.56 -20.29 -20.54
CA ASP A 219 1.12 -21.29 -19.62
C ASP A 219 2.49 -20.89 -19.03
N ALA A 220 2.98 -19.67 -19.31
CA ALA A 220 4.29 -19.21 -18.82
C ALA A 220 4.36 -19.13 -17.29
N VAL A 221 3.21 -18.93 -16.64
CA VAL A 221 3.08 -18.87 -15.18
C VAL A 221 1.91 -19.74 -14.74
N ARG A 222 2.13 -20.62 -13.76
CA ARG A 222 1.02 -21.36 -13.15
C ARG A 222 0.21 -20.41 -12.26
N LEU A 223 -1.10 -20.40 -12.44
CA LEU A 223 -2.02 -19.55 -11.66
C LEU A 223 -2.85 -20.39 -10.69
N ASP A 224 -2.86 -20.01 -9.43
CA ASP A 224 -3.61 -20.66 -8.34
C ASP A 224 -4.14 -19.59 -7.36
N ALA A 225 -4.72 -20.01 -6.23
CA ALA A 225 -5.23 -19.13 -5.19
C ALA A 225 -4.59 -19.42 -3.83
N THR A 226 -4.47 -18.40 -2.98
CA THR A 226 -3.88 -18.57 -1.65
C THR A 226 -4.65 -19.54 -0.76
N SER A 227 -5.97 -19.67 -0.93
CA SER A 227 -6.79 -20.66 -0.24
C SER A 227 -6.40 -22.10 -0.57
N SER A 228 -5.89 -22.37 -1.78
CA SER A 228 -5.30 -23.67 -2.13
C SER A 228 -3.96 -23.87 -1.42
N LEU A 229 -3.11 -22.83 -1.40
CA LEU A 229 -1.76 -22.87 -0.83
C LEU A 229 -1.77 -23.13 0.69
N PHE A 230 -2.70 -22.51 1.41
CA PHE A 230 -2.81 -22.59 2.87
C PHE A 230 -3.94 -23.52 3.34
N SER A 231 -4.47 -24.36 2.45
CA SER A 231 -5.52 -25.31 2.78
C SER A 231 -5.06 -26.29 3.87
N LEU A 232 -5.91 -26.52 4.87
CA LEU A 232 -5.71 -27.58 5.86
C LEU A 232 -5.78 -28.99 5.24
N ALA A 233 -6.23 -29.12 3.99
CA ALA A 233 -6.25 -30.37 3.23
C ALA A 233 -5.04 -30.54 2.30
N ALA A 234 -4.11 -29.58 2.25
CA ALA A 234 -2.92 -29.69 1.40
C ALA A 234 -1.93 -30.74 1.94
N ASP A 235 -1.18 -31.39 1.05
CA ASP A 235 -0.19 -32.44 1.38
C ASP A 235 0.86 -31.99 2.41
N ARG A 236 1.11 -30.68 2.52
CA ARG A 236 1.94 -30.07 3.55
C ARG A 236 1.29 -28.76 4.02
N PRO A 237 0.52 -28.77 5.11
CA PRO A 237 0.01 -27.52 5.68
C PRO A 237 1.21 -26.63 6.03
N LYS A 238 1.18 -25.37 5.57
CA LYS A 238 2.21 -24.35 5.82
C LYS A 238 2.19 -23.83 7.27
N THR A 239 1.81 -24.67 8.20
CA THR A 239 1.47 -24.33 9.58
C THR A 239 2.65 -24.42 10.54
N VAL A 240 3.83 -24.81 10.07
CA VAL A 240 5.01 -25.03 10.93
C VAL A 240 5.37 -23.77 11.74
N LEU A 241 5.23 -22.58 11.16
CA LEU A 241 5.50 -21.34 11.88
C LEU A 241 4.46 -21.08 12.99
N LEU A 242 3.18 -21.39 12.73
CA LEU A 242 2.15 -21.34 13.76
C LEU A 242 2.46 -22.33 14.89
N GLU A 243 2.88 -23.57 14.58
CA GLU A 243 3.25 -24.54 15.61
C GLU A 243 4.43 -24.05 16.48
N VAL A 244 5.39 -23.32 15.91
CA VAL A 244 6.46 -22.65 16.68
C VAL A 244 5.87 -21.62 17.65
N PHE A 245 4.95 -20.77 17.19
CA PHE A 245 4.22 -19.84 18.08
C PHE A 245 3.47 -20.57 19.19
N LEU A 246 2.83 -21.71 18.91
CA LEU A 246 2.02 -22.41 19.90
C LEU A 246 2.87 -23.16 20.94
N ARG A 247 4.07 -23.62 20.56
CA ARG A 247 5.00 -24.31 21.47
C ARG A 247 5.71 -23.35 22.43
N ASP A 248 6.07 -22.15 21.97
CA ASP A 248 6.78 -21.15 22.78
C ASP A 248 6.20 -19.74 22.58
N TYR A 249 4.92 -19.60 22.92
CA TYR A 249 4.15 -18.40 22.62
C TYR A 249 4.75 -17.11 23.17
N ALA A 250 5.11 -17.10 24.46
CA ALA A 250 5.61 -15.89 25.11
C ALA A 250 6.90 -15.38 24.45
N THR A 251 7.83 -16.29 24.15
CA THR A 251 9.11 -15.95 23.51
C THR A 251 8.88 -15.48 22.09
N VAL A 252 8.19 -16.27 21.27
CA VAL A 252 8.01 -15.99 19.83
C VAL A 252 7.19 -14.71 19.61
N ALA A 253 6.12 -14.49 20.39
CA ALA A 253 5.36 -13.24 20.33
C ALA A 253 6.18 -12.02 20.81
N GLY A 254 7.08 -12.22 21.79
CA GLY A 254 8.06 -11.22 22.20
C GLY A 254 9.00 -10.82 21.07
N LEU A 255 9.56 -11.80 20.35
CA LEU A 255 10.43 -11.57 19.19
C LEU A 255 9.70 -10.87 18.04
N TYR A 256 8.44 -11.22 17.78
CA TYR A 256 7.61 -10.51 16.80
C TYR A 256 7.45 -9.03 17.17
N ASN A 257 7.08 -8.75 18.43
CA ASN A 257 6.92 -7.39 18.93
C ASN A 257 8.23 -6.59 18.91
N GLN A 258 9.36 -7.25 19.15
CA GLN A 258 10.68 -6.66 19.02
C GLN A 258 10.95 -6.27 17.56
N ALA A 259 10.74 -7.17 16.60
CA ALA A 259 10.93 -6.88 15.17
C ALA A 259 10.07 -5.69 14.69
N VAL A 260 8.80 -5.66 15.08
CA VAL A 260 7.88 -4.56 14.76
C VAL A 260 8.36 -3.23 15.36
N THR A 261 8.89 -3.24 16.59
CA THR A 261 9.40 -2.03 17.26
C THR A 261 10.66 -1.50 16.59
N GLU A 262 11.61 -2.38 16.28
CA GLU A 262 12.92 -1.98 15.77
C GLU A 262 12.89 -1.48 14.32
N THR A 263 11.85 -1.84 13.56
CA THR A 263 11.74 -1.49 12.13
C THR A 263 10.77 -0.36 11.84
N ASP A 264 9.90 0.00 12.79
CA ASP A 264 8.92 1.10 12.68
C ASP A 264 8.06 1.10 11.41
N VAL A 265 7.76 -0.08 10.86
CA VAL A 265 6.98 -0.24 9.61
C VAL A 265 5.46 -0.05 9.79
N GLY A 266 5.02 0.62 10.86
CA GLY A 266 3.61 0.91 11.12
C GLY A 266 2.72 -0.29 11.50
N LEU A 267 3.31 -1.45 11.81
CA LEU A 267 2.57 -2.64 12.26
C LEU A 267 2.20 -2.57 13.76
N HIS A 268 1.07 -3.18 14.12
CA HIS A 268 0.67 -3.31 15.52
C HIS A 268 1.40 -4.47 16.22
N LYS A 269 1.72 -4.23 17.50
CA LYS A 269 2.24 -5.25 18.41
C LYS A 269 1.12 -6.18 18.87
N LEU A 270 1.47 -7.44 19.08
CA LEU A 270 0.61 -8.46 19.68
C LEU A 270 0.37 -8.16 21.16
N GLN A 271 -0.88 -8.33 21.57
CA GLN A 271 -1.30 -8.32 22.97
C GLN A 271 -1.03 -9.69 23.60
N ILE A 272 0.21 -9.91 24.03
CA ILE A 272 0.70 -11.21 24.56
C ILE A 272 -0.18 -11.71 25.72
N ASN A 273 -0.61 -10.83 26.62
CA ASN A 273 -1.47 -11.18 27.75
C ASN A 273 -2.88 -11.63 27.35
N ARG A 274 -3.33 -11.36 26.12
CA ARG A 274 -4.60 -11.83 25.57
C ARG A 274 -4.46 -13.07 24.70
N GLY A 275 -3.24 -13.57 24.51
CA GLY A 275 -2.97 -14.71 23.64
C GLY A 275 -3.05 -14.36 22.16
N GLU A 276 -3.01 -13.09 21.75
CA GLU A 276 -3.12 -12.70 20.34
C GLU A 276 -2.05 -13.38 19.47
N LEU A 277 -2.46 -13.93 18.33
CA LEU A 277 -1.59 -14.53 17.33
C LEU A 277 -1.58 -13.70 16.04
N PRO A 278 -0.43 -13.55 15.35
CA PRO A 278 -0.35 -12.84 14.07
C PRO A 278 -0.85 -13.71 12.90
N PHE A 279 -1.92 -14.46 13.11
CA PHE A 279 -2.51 -15.41 12.16
C PHE A 279 -4.03 -15.19 12.08
N PHE A 280 -4.64 -15.65 11.00
CA PHE A 280 -6.09 -15.71 10.85
C PHE A 280 -6.52 -17.04 10.26
N ALA A 281 -7.76 -17.42 10.54
CA ALA A 281 -8.41 -18.60 9.98
C ALA A 281 -9.49 -18.16 8.98
N VAL A 282 -9.61 -18.89 7.87
CA VAL A 282 -10.67 -18.68 6.89
C VAL A 282 -11.71 -19.79 7.01
N LEU A 283 -12.98 -19.42 7.13
CA LEU A 283 -14.09 -20.34 7.32
C LEU A 283 -15.40 -19.77 6.73
N PRO A 284 -16.39 -20.62 6.41
CA PRO A 284 -17.72 -20.14 6.07
C PRO A 284 -18.45 -19.63 7.33
N HIS A 285 -19.13 -18.49 7.21
CA HIS A 285 -19.99 -17.91 8.24
C HIS A 285 -21.20 -17.24 7.57
N ARG A 286 -22.42 -17.65 7.94
CA ARG A 286 -23.70 -17.10 7.40
C ARG A 286 -23.73 -17.02 5.85
N GLY A 287 -23.26 -18.07 5.20
CA GLY A 287 -23.23 -18.16 3.73
C GLY A 287 -22.16 -17.32 3.04
N ARG A 288 -21.27 -16.68 3.80
CA ARG A 288 -20.11 -15.92 3.32
C ARG A 288 -18.81 -16.60 3.69
N LEU A 289 -17.76 -16.36 2.93
CA LEU A 289 -16.39 -16.71 3.31
C LEU A 289 -15.78 -15.56 4.10
N VAL A 290 -15.29 -15.85 5.30
CA VAL A 290 -14.75 -14.83 6.20
C VAL A 290 -13.41 -15.28 6.78
N ARG A 291 -12.60 -14.30 7.19
CA ARG A 291 -11.48 -14.52 8.09
C ARG A 291 -11.80 -14.07 9.50
N THR A 292 -11.21 -14.76 10.47
CA THR A 292 -11.27 -14.42 11.90
C THR A 292 -9.91 -14.56 12.54
N GLU A 293 -9.64 -13.77 13.57
CA GLU A 293 -8.37 -13.77 14.28
C GLU A 293 -8.20 -15.03 15.14
N LEU A 294 -6.94 -15.40 15.40
CA LEU A 294 -6.59 -16.48 16.30
C LEU A 294 -6.11 -15.93 17.65
N ALA A 295 -6.42 -16.66 18.71
CA ALA A 295 -5.76 -16.48 20.00
C ALA A 295 -5.28 -17.83 20.56
N PHE A 296 -4.24 -17.81 21.40
CA PHE A 296 -3.75 -18.96 22.14
C PHE A 296 -3.93 -18.76 23.64
N GLN A 297 -4.82 -19.55 24.25
CA GLN A 297 -5.23 -19.38 25.65
C GLN A 297 -5.32 -20.73 26.33
N GLY A 298 -4.62 -20.91 27.46
CA GLY A 298 -4.71 -22.12 28.27
C GLY A 298 -4.32 -23.42 27.54
N GLY A 299 -3.46 -23.36 26.51
CA GLY A 299 -3.12 -24.52 25.69
C GLY A 299 -4.13 -24.81 24.57
N GLU A 300 -5.06 -23.89 24.31
CA GLU A 300 -6.07 -24.01 23.26
C GLU A 300 -5.92 -22.90 22.22
N ILE A 301 -6.18 -23.25 20.97
CA ILE A 301 -6.33 -22.30 19.87
C ILE A 301 -7.79 -21.88 19.83
N VAL A 302 -8.03 -20.58 19.95
CA VAL A 302 -9.37 -19.99 19.91
C VAL A 302 -9.57 -19.35 18.54
N ILE A 303 -10.62 -19.78 17.84
CA ILE A 303 -11.05 -19.27 16.53
C ILE A 303 -12.53 -18.90 16.64
N ALA A 304 -12.83 -17.60 16.52
CA ALA A 304 -14.16 -17.05 16.79
C ALA A 304 -14.72 -17.44 18.18
N GLU A 305 -15.60 -18.43 18.25
CA GLU A 305 -16.23 -18.93 19.50
C GLU A 305 -15.86 -20.39 19.81
N LYS A 306 -14.95 -20.98 19.02
CA LYS A 306 -14.53 -22.38 19.14
C LYS A 306 -13.12 -22.45 19.70
N SER A 307 -12.89 -23.41 20.60
CA SER A 307 -11.59 -23.75 21.14
C SER A 307 -11.14 -25.12 20.63
N PHE A 308 -9.85 -25.23 20.32
CA PHE A 308 -9.24 -26.46 19.85
C PHE A 308 -7.99 -26.74 20.69
N ALA A 309 -7.95 -27.87 21.37
CA ALA A 309 -6.81 -28.23 22.19
C ALA A 309 -5.55 -28.41 21.33
N PHE A 310 -4.48 -27.70 21.66
CA PHE A 310 -3.16 -27.93 21.09
C PHE A 310 -2.44 -28.97 21.94
N ARG A 311 -2.23 -30.16 21.37
CA ARG A 311 -1.62 -31.30 22.07
C ARG A 311 -0.43 -31.82 21.26
N ASP A 312 0.55 -32.35 21.96
CA ASP A 312 1.70 -33.04 21.37
C ASP A 312 2.49 -32.20 20.35
N GLY A 313 2.39 -30.87 20.44
CA GLY A 313 3.11 -29.93 19.58
C GLY A 313 2.55 -29.81 18.16
N HIS A 314 1.37 -30.35 17.86
CA HIS A 314 0.80 -30.36 16.51
C HIS A 314 -0.60 -29.72 16.46
N LEU A 315 -0.91 -29.12 15.32
CA LEU A 315 -2.26 -28.58 15.09
C LEU A 315 -3.32 -29.71 15.02
N PRO A 316 -4.51 -29.52 15.63
CA PRO A 316 -5.60 -30.47 15.54
C PRO A 316 -6.34 -30.34 14.20
N VAL A 317 -5.66 -30.69 13.10
CA VAL A 317 -6.12 -30.45 11.71
C VAL A 317 -7.50 -31.06 11.44
N ASP A 318 -7.76 -32.29 11.87
CA ASP A 318 -9.05 -32.94 11.62
C ASP A 318 -10.21 -32.22 12.33
N ALA A 319 -10.03 -31.85 13.61
CA ALA A 319 -11.04 -31.10 14.35
C ALA A 319 -11.29 -29.70 13.75
N LEU A 320 -10.22 -29.03 13.28
CA LEU A 320 -10.32 -27.75 12.58
C LEU A 320 -11.13 -27.88 11.27
N ARG A 321 -10.86 -28.92 10.49
CA ARG A 321 -11.59 -29.21 9.24
C ARG A 321 -13.05 -29.55 9.49
N GLU A 322 -13.33 -30.40 10.48
CA GLU A 322 -14.70 -30.71 10.92
C GLU A 322 -15.46 -29.45 11.37
N ALA A 323 -14.76 -28.51 12.00
CA ALA A 323 -15.32 -27.23 12.39
C ALA A 323 -15.51 -26.23 11.23
N GLY A 324 -15.10 -26.60 10.00
CA GLY A 324 -15.25 -25.80 8.78
C GLY A 324 -14.09 -24.85 8.48
N VAL A 325 -12.99 -24.92 9.23
CA VAL A 325 -11.79 -24.10 8.95
C VAL A 325 -11.16 -24.62 7.66
N ARG A 326 -11.02 -23.74 6.67
CA ARG A 326 -10.42 -24.05 5.37
C ARG A 326 -8.91 -23.84 5.38
N CYS A 327 -8.49 -22.69 5.89
CA CYS A 327 -7.09 -22.25 5.88
C CYS A 327 -6.73 -21.64 7.23
N ILE A 328 -5.46 -21.75 7.63
CA ILE A 328 -4.85 -20.94 8.67
C ILE A 328 -3.56 -20.38 8.09
N VAL A 329 -3.39 -19.07 8.19
CA VAL A 329 -2.29 -18.36 7.54
C VAL A 329 -1.81 -17.19 8.39
N GLY A 330 -0.54 -16.86 8.25
CA GLY A 330 0.06 -15.65 8.78
C GLY A 330 -0.57 -14.36 8.26
N LYS A 331 -0.55 -13.31 9.08
CA LYS A 331 -0.70 -11.93 8.60
C LYS A 331 0.60 -11.48 7.88
N ALA A 332 0.69 -10.23 7.45
CA ALA A 332 1.80 -9.64 6.67
C ALA A 332 3.20 -10.24 6.90
N VAL A 333 3.69 -10.24 8.15
CA VAL A 333 5.04 -10.74 8.48
C VAL A 333 5.14 -12.27 8.45
N PRO A 334 4.32 -13.05 9.20
CA PRO A 334 4.40 -14.51 9.15
C PRO A 334 4.08 -15.09 7.78
N LEU A 335 3.15 -14.50 7.00
CA LEU A 335 2.82 -14.93 5.64
C LEU A 335 4.07 -14.99 4.75
N ALA A 336 4.85 -13.90 4.74
CA ALA A 336 6.07 -13.82 3.95
C ALA A 336 7.10 -14.89 4.36
N LEU A 337 7.14 -15.30 5.63
CA LEU A 337 7.99 -16.38 6.09
C LEU A 337 7.45 -17.77 5.71
N GLU A 338 6.16 -18.05 5.93
CA GLU A 338 5.53 -19.34 5.65
C GLU A 338 5.73 -19.82 4.21
N VAL A 339 5.64 -18.89 3.25
CA VAL A 339 5.81 -19.18 1.83
C VAL A 339 7.27 -19.46 1.46
N ARG A 340 8.23 -19.02 2.28
CA ARG A 340 9.68 -19.14 2.05
C ARG A 340 10.35 -20.28 2.85
N ILE A 341 9.75 -20.74 3.94
CA ILE A 341 10.29 -21.83 4.79
C ILE A 341 10.37 -23.15 4.02
N GLN A 342 11.58 -23.71 3.89
CA GLN A 342 11.89 -25.01 3.30
C GLN A 342 11.45 -26.18 4.21
N PRO A 343 11.18 -27.39 3.67
CA PRO A 343 11.37 -27.84 2.28
C PRO A 343 10.20 -27.55 1.34
N GLY A 344 9.11 -26.92 1.81
CA GLY A 344 7.94 -26.60 0.98
C GLY A 344 7.92 -25.17 0.44
N GLY A 345 8.88 -24.33 0.83
CA GLY A 345 8.95 -22.92 0.47
C GLY A 345 9.63 -22.67 -0.87
N GLN A 346 9.39 -21.50 -1.42
CA GLN A 346 10.01 -21.03 -2.65
C GLN A 346 10.43 -19.56 -2.50
N ALA A 347 11.27 -19.09 -3.42
CA ALA A 347 11.63 -17.68 -3.44
C ALA A 347 10.36 -16.83 -3.64
N LEU A 348 10.21 -15.75 -2.85
CA LEU A 348 9.05 -14.88 -2.93
C LEU A 348 9.35 -13.70 -3.84
N ALA A 349 8.72 -13.65 -5.01
CA ALA A 349 8.88 -12.60 -6.00
C ALA A 349 7.91 -11.43 -5.75
N LEU A 350 8.48 -10.24 -5.53
CA LEU A 350 7.77 -8.99 -5.27
C LEU A 350 8.22 -7.93 -6.29
N PRO A 351 7.39 -6.94 -6.63
CA PRO A 351 7.88 -5.77 -7.34
C PRO A 351 8.93 -5.03 -6.46
N TYR A 352 9.82 -4.28 -7.09
CA TYR A 352 10.71 -3.36 -6.39
C TYR A 352 9.86 -2.37 -5.57
N ARG A 353 10.22 -2.16 -4.30
CA ARG A 353 9.39 -1.45 -3.29
C ARG A 353 8.02 -2.07 -2.98
N GLY A 354 7.78 -3.32 -3.39
CA GLY A 354 6.63 -4.12 -2.95
C GLY A 354 6.69 -4.47 -1.46
N SER A 355 5.55 -4.54 -0.77
CA SER A 355 5.46 -4.89 0.65
C SER A 355 6.32 -4.01 1.60
N LEU A 356 5.66 -3.00 2.20
CA LEU A 356 6.27 -2.10 3.18
C LEU A 356 6.81 -2.81 4.43
N TYR A 357 6.32 -4.03 4.71
CA TYR A 357 6.64 -4.78 5.93
C TYR A 357 7.89 -5.66 5.81
N THR A 358 8.55 -5.66 4.66
CA THR A 358 9.73 -6.53 4.41
C THR A 358 10.86 -6.35 5.45
N PRO A 359 11.17 -5.13 5.95
CA PRO A 359 12.14 -4.97 7.04
C PRO A 359 11.78 -5.77 8.30
N ALA A 360 10.50 -5.77 8.70
CA ALA A 360 10.03 -6.55 9.85
C ALA A 360 10.09 -8.06 9.59
N VAL A 361 9.89 -8.51 8.35
CA VAL A 361 10.05 -9.92 7.95
C VAL A 361 11.48 -10.39 8.16
N HIS A 362 12.47 -9.66 7.64
CA HIS A 362 13.88 -10.02 7.82
C HIS A 362 14.29 -9.96 9.29
N ARG A 363 13.86 -8.92 10.01
CA ARG A 363 14.22 -8.81 11.43
C ARG A 363 13.60 -9.92 12.26
N PHE A 364 12.34 -10.26 12.03
CA PHE A 364 11.70 -11.36 12.74
C PHE A 364 12.36 -12.71 12.41
N ALA A 365 12.71 -12.96 11.14
CA ALA A 365 13.49 -14.14 10.75
C ALA A 365 14.85 -14.24 11.45
N ALA A 366 15.59 -13.12 11.52
CA ALA A 366 16.88 -13.06 12.20
C ALA A 366 16.73 -13.39 13.70
N LEU A 367 15.75 -12.76 14.36
CA LEU A 367 15.45 -13.02 15.78
C LEU A 367 15.05 -14.47 16.04
N LEU A 368 14.21 -15.07 15.18
CA LEU A 368 13.87 -16.49 15.28
C LEU A 368 15.12 -17.37 15.13
N ASN A 369 15.99 -17.06 14.18
CA ASN A 369 17.22 -17.82 13.94
C ASN A 369 18.22 -17.70 15.10
N GLU A 370 18.42 -16.48 15.63
CA GLU A 370 19.26 -16.21 16.80
C GLU A 370 18.82 -16.99 18.05
N ASN A 371 17.52 -17.30 18.16
CA ASN A 371 16.94 -18.07 19.25
C ASN A 371 16.73 -19.56 18.92
N ASN A 372 17.20 -20.06 17.77
CA ASN A 372 16.98 -21.44 17.30
C ASN A 372 15.48 -21.83 17.16
N LEU A 373 14.62 -20.85 16.87
CA LEU A 373 13.18 -21.00 16.69
C LEU A 373 12.75 -20.94 15.21
N LEU A 374 13.68 -20.70 14.28
CA LEU A 374 13.37 -20.73 12.85
C LEU A 374 13.21 -22.19 12.38
N PRO A 375 12.03 -22.61 11.87
CA PRO A 375 11.71 -24.01 11.63
C PRO A 375 12.45 -24.64 10.44
N GLY A 376 13.10 -23.83 9.60
CA GLY A 376 13.87 -24.29 8.46
C GLY A 376 14.52 -23.13 7.71
N PRO A 377 15.41 -23.42 6.74
CA PRO A 377 16.03 -22.36 5.94
C PRO A 377 14.99 -21.62 5.11
N LEU A 378 15.24 -20.33 4.88
CA LEU A 378 14.37 -19.47 4.07
C LEU A 378 14.91 -19.39 2.64
N ALA A 379 14.03 -19.59 1.66
CA ALA A 379 14.28 -19.14 0.30
C ALA A 379 14.38 -17.59 0.26
N PRO A 380 15.01 -16.98 -0.75
CA PRO A 380 15.17 -15.53 -0.80
C PRO A 380 13.86 -14.78 -1.09
N ILE A 381 13.86 -13.46 -0.87
CA ILE A 381 12.93 -12.55 -1.55
C ILE A 381 13.61 -12.11 -2.84
N VAL A 382 12.85 -12.11 -3.93
CA VAL A 382 13.30 -11.67 -5.25
C VAL A 382 12.52 -10.42 -5.64
N ARG A 383 13.23 -9.40 -6.13
CA ARG A 383 12.69 -8.12 -6.56
C ARG A 383 12.71 -8.00 -8.07
N VAL A 384 11.57 -7.62 -8.64
CA VAL A 384 11.42 -7.25 -10.05
C VAL A 384 11.37 -5.73 -10.17
N ARG A 385 12.37 -5.13 -10.82
CA ARG A 385 12.44 -3.70 -11.07
C ARG A 385 12.27 -3.42 -12.56
N PHE A 386 11.23 -2.68 -12.91
CA PHE A 386 10.93 -2.29 -14.30
C PHE A 386 11.75 -1.10 -14.78
N ALA A 387 12.22 -0.24 -13.86
CA ALA A 387 12.96 0.97 -14.18
C ALA A 387 12.20 1.92 -15.13
N LEU A 388 10.87 2.02 -14.97
CA LEU A 388 10.00 2.78 -15.87
C LEU A 388 10.48 4.22 -16.05
N LEU A 389 10.85 4.89 -14.96
CA LEU A 389 11.26 6.30 -15.00
C LEU A 389 12.58 6.48 -15.75
N ASP A 390 13.52 5.54 -15.61
CA ASP A 390 14.75 5.54 -16.39
C ASP A 390 14.48 5.33 -17.88
N HIS A 391 13.51 4.49 -18.24
CA HIS A 391 13.11 4.25 -19.62
C HIS A 391 12.45 5.46 -20.29
N LEU A 392 11.87 6.39 -19.52
CA LEU A 392 11.29 7.62 -20.10
C LEU A 392 12.32 8.48 -20.84
N ARG A 393 13.62 8.34 -20.54
CA ARG A 393 14.72 9.07 -21.21
C ARG A 393 14.79 8.85 -22.73
N SER A 394 14.20 7.76 -23.23
CA SER A 394 14.17 7.46 -24.67
C SER A 394 12.97 8.07 -25.41
N LEU A 395 12.03 8.72 -24.70
CA LEU A 395 10.76 9.18 -25.26
C LEU A 395 10.61 10.69 -25.20
N ASP A 396 10.09 11.31 -26.25
CA ASP A 396 9.75 12.74 -26.28
C ASP A 396 8.23 13.00 -26.11
N THR A 397 7.47 11.96 -25.75
CA THR A 397 6.02 12.04 -25.49
C THR A 397 5.74 13.07 -24.40
N THR A 398 4.83 14.00 -24.65
CA THR A 398 4.40 15.00 -23.67
C THR A 398 3.62 14.32 -22.54
N ILE A 399 4.00 14.66 -21.31
CA ILE A 399 3.35 14.28 -20.06
C ILE A 399 2.79 15.54 -19.42
N ARG A 400 1.52 15.51 -19.04
CA ARG A 400 0.94 16.49 -18.13
C ARG A 400 1.18 16.04 -16.70
N LEU A 401 1.94 16.82 -15.95
CA LEU A 401 2.32 16.50 -14.58
C LEU A 401 1.16 16.74 -13.61
N PRO A 402 1.03 15.91 -12.57
CA PRO A 402 0.23 16.22 -11.40
C PRO A 402 0.69 17.52 -10.71
N GLU A 403 -0.25 18.25 -10.10
CA GLU A 403 -0.03 19.59 -9.52
C GLU A 403 1.18 19.65 -8.59
N HIS A 404 1.37 18.63 -7.75
CA HIS A 404 2.45 18.58 -6.77
C HIS A 404 3.86 18.49 -7.40
N LEU A 405 3.99 18.13 -8.68
CA LEU A 405 5.26 18.06 -9.41
C LEU A 405 5.53 19.30 -10.28
N VAL A 406 4.51 20.11 -10.58
CA VAL A 406 4.62 21.23 -11.53
C VAL A 406 5.73 22.21 -11.15
N SER A 407 5.83 22.57 -9.88
CA SER A 407 6.85 23.52 -9.40
C SER A 407 8.28 23.03 -9.58
N TYR A 408 8.52 21.72 -9.48
CA TYR A 408 9.85 21.12 -9.63
C TYR A 408 10.33 21.09 -11.08
N PHE A 409 9.38 20.91 -12.00
CA PHE A 409 9.67 20.85 -13.43
C PHE A 409 9.52 22.20 -14.14
N GLY A 410 8.94 23.20 -13.45
CA GLY A 410 8.72 24.55 -13.98
C GLY A 410 7.60 24.68 -15.01
N SER A 411 6.93 23.58 -15.36
CA SER A 411 5.83 23.53 -16.34
C SER A 411 4.83 22.43 -15.98
N ALA A 412 3.56 22.65 -16.31
CA ALA A 412 2.52 21.64 -16.16
C ALA A 412 2.62 20.52 -17.22
N GLU A 413 3.28 20.79 -18.35
CA GLU A 413 3.52 19.83 -19.41
C GLU A 413 5.01 19.77 -19.74
N VAL A 414 5.58 18.56 -19.73
CA VAL A 414 6.99 18.28 -19.99
C VAL A 414 7.14 17.07 -20.91
N SER A 415 8.32 16.83 -21.47
CA SER A 415 8.59 15.56 -22.17
C SER A 415 8.83 14.43 -21.17
N ALA A 416 8.50 13.20 -21.57
CA ALA A 416 8.87 11.99 -20.85
C ALA A 416 10.38 11.93 -20.57
N ARG A 417 11.20 12.29 -21.57
CA ARG A 417 12.65 12.46 -21.42
C ARG A 417 12.99 13.38 -20.25
N GLY A 418 12.35 14.55 -20.17
CA GLY A 418 12.55 15.50 -19.08
C GLY A 418 12.24 14.90 -17.72
N VAL A 419 11.16 14.10 -17.58
CA VAL A 419 10.88 13.36 -16.34
C VAL A 419 12.00 12.36 -16.03
N GLY A 420 12.38 11.52 -16.99
CA GLY A 420 13.40 10.49 -16.80
C GLY A 420 14.79 11.03 -16.47
N GLU A 421 15.14 12.22 -16.97
CA GLU A 421 16.41 12.89 -16.70
C GLU A 421 16.47 13.56 -15.32
N ASN A 422 15.33 14.02 -14.79
CA ASN A 422 15.31 14.89 -13.60
C ASN A 422 14.73 14.26 -12.34
N TYR A 423 13.94 13.17 -12.42
CA TYR A 423 13.20 12.64 -11.26
C TYR A 423 14.09 12.32 -10.06
N THR A 424 15.30 11.78 -10.27
CA THR A 424 16.23 11.42 -9.18
C THR A 424 16.74 12.65 -8.45
N ALA A 425 17.09 13.72 -9.19
CA ALA A 425 17.57 14.97 -8.60
C ALA A 425 16.44 15.66 -7.80
N ILE A 426 15.23 15.66 -8.35
CA ILE A 426 14.03 16.19 -7.70
C ILE A 426 13.73 15.43 -6.41
N ALA A 427 13.74 14.10 -6.45
CA ALA A 427 13.50 13.27 -5.28
C ALA A 427 14.53 13.52 -4.17
N ALA A 428 15.81 13.62 -4.54
CA ALA A 428 16.89 13.94 -3.61
C ALA A 428 16.73 15.34 -2.99
N GLU A 429 16.47 16.37 -3.80
CA GLU A 429 16.28 17.74 -3.30
C GLU A 429 15.09 17.85 -2.33
N ALA A 430 13.97 17.20 -2.68
CA ALA A 430 12.78 17.15 -1.83
C ALA A 430 13.06 16.41 -0.51
N GLY A 431 13.73 15.26 -0.58
CA GLY A 431 14.16 14.51 0.60
C GLY A 431 15.07 15.32 1.52
N ASP A 432 16.09 15.97 0.95
CA ASP A 432 17.01 16.84 1.69
C ASP A 432 16.28 18.01 2.36
N ARG A 433 15.29 18.61 1.69
CA ARG A 433 14.48 19.67 2.29
C ARG A 433 13.61 19.18 3.44
N LEU A 434 13.01 18.00 3.33
CA LEU A 434 12.27 17.37 4.44
C LEU A 434 13.15 17.10 5.66
N GLU A 435 14.38 16.62 5.45
CA GLU A 435 15.34 16.41 6.53
C GLU A 435 15.71 17.74 7.20
N ARG A 436 16.00 18.78 6.42
CA ARG A 436 16.30 20.12 6.94
C ARG A 436 15.14 20.70 7.74
N PHE A 437 13.89 20.46 7.34
CA PHE A 437 12.72 20.94 8.07
C PHE A 437 12.57 20.35 9.48
N LYS A 438 13.23 19.23 9.81
CA LYS A 438 13.29 18.73 11.19
C LYS A 438 14.02 19.71 12.12
N ASP A 439 14.93 20.54 11.59
CA ASP A 439 15.62 21.60 12.33
C ASP A 439 14.88 22.94 12.22
N THR A 440 14.60 23.55 13.38
CA THR A 440 13.91 24.84 13.45
C THR A 440 14.71 25.98 12.82
N ALA A 441 16.03 25.99 12.96
CA ALA A 441 16.88 27.04 12.38
C ALA A 441 16.85 26.97 10.85
N GLN A 442 16.96 25.77 10.29
CA GLN A 442 16.93 25.56 8.84
C GLN A 442 15.54 25.83 8.24
N ARG A 443 14.47 25.45 8.94
CA ARG A 443 13.11 25.81 8.53
C ARG A 443 12.90 27.33 8.51
N ASN A 444 13.40 28.06 9.51
CA ASN A 444 13.34 29.53 9.53
C ASN A 444 14.20 30.18 8.44
N GLN A 445 15.35 29.57 8.10
CA GLN A 445 16.17 30.00 6.97
C GLN A 445 15.38 29.86 5.66
N TRP A 446 14.78 28.69 5.41
CA TRP A 446 13.95 28.47 4.22
C TRP A 446 12.80 29.49 4.12
N LEU A 447 12.11 29.78 5.24
CA LEU A 447 11.08 30.81 5.28
C LEU A 447 11.61 32.20 4.92
N SER A 448 12.84 32.53 5.34
CA SER A 448 13.47 33.82 5.04
C SER A 448 13.87 33.94 3.57
N GLU A 449 14.25 32.82 2.94
CA GLU A 449 14.62 32.75 1.53
C GLU A 449 13.38 32.78 0.61
N ASN A 450 12.30 32.09 0.98
CA ASN A 450 11.12 31.90 0.13
C ASN A 450 9.99 32.90 0.41
N PHE A 451 9.95 33.48 1.62
CA PHE A 451 8.95 34.47 2.03
C PHE A 451 9.62 35.70 2.69
N PRO A 452 10.59 36.35 2.02
CA PRO A 452 11.39 37.42 2.61
C PRO A 452 10.55 38.62 3.06
N GLU A 453 9.51 38.97 2.30
CA GLU A 453 8.63 40.11 2.60
C GLU A 453 7.81 39.87 3.86
N GLN A 454 7.24 38.67 4.03
CA GLN A 454 6.50 38.29 5.22
C GLN A 454 7.41 38.26 6.47
N VAL A 455 8.60 37.68 6.34
CA VAL A 455 9.59 37.64 7.44
C VAL A 455 10.03 39.05 7.83
N ARG A 456 10.33 39.93 6.85
CA ARG A 456 10.66 41.34 7.11
C ARG A 456 9.53 42.06 7.82
N THR A 457 8.29 41.87 7.35
CA THR A 457 7.09 42.48 7.95
C THR A 457 6.91 42.04 9.41
N ILE A 458 7.09 40.76 9.72
CA ILE A 458 7.05 40.25 11.10
C ILE A 458 8.14 40.91 11.97
N GLN A 459 9.34 41.10 11.44
CA GLN A 459 10.43 41.75 12.18
C GLN A 459 10.12 43.22 12.48
N GLU A 460 9.64 43.97 11.48
CA GLU A 460 9.22 45.37 11.62
C GLU A 460 8.08 45.52 12.64
N LEU A 461 7.03 44.69 12.52
CA LEU A 461 5.91 44.67 13.46
C LEU A 461 6.35 44.29 14.88
N ASN A 462 7.28 43.34 15.04
CA ASN A 462 7.83 43.01 16.36
C ASN A 462 8.64 44.16 16.97
N GLN A 463 9.40 44.92 16.16
CA GLN A 463 10.10 46.12 16.63
C GLN A 463 9.10 47.19 17.10
N GLN A 464 8.07 47.48 16.30
CA GLN A 464 7.01 48.42 16.67
C GLN A 464 6.26 47.97 17.93
N LYS A 465 5.93 46.67 18.04
CA LYS A 465 5.30 46.10 19.25
C LYS A 465 6.14 46.32 20.50
N ARG A 466 7.45 46.11 20.42
CA ARG A 466 8.39 46.32 21.53
C ARG A 466 8.47 47.79 21.92
N GLN A 467 8.42 48.72 20.96
CA GLN A 467 8.42 50.15 21.25
C GLN A 467 7.13 50.58 21.96
N LEU A 468 5.96 50.17 21.44
CA LEU A 468 4.66 50.52 22.03
C LEU A 468 4.45 49.88 23.42
N ALA A 469 4.90 48.64 23.62
CA ALA A 469 4.75 47.94 24.89
C ALA A 469 5.58 48.53 26.04
N ARG A 470 6.58 49.38 25.77
CA ARG A 470 7.30 50.13 26.80
C ARG A 470 6.45 51.23 27.44
N GLY A 471 5.46 51.76 26.71
CA GLY A 471 4.52 52.76 27.22
C GLY A 471 3.29 52.11 27.86
N ASP A 472 2.55 51.32 27.08
CA ASP A 472 1.39 50.55 27.56
C ASP A 472 1.36 49.16 26.90
N PRO A 473 1.74 48.09 27.62
CA PRO A 473 1.76 46.73 27.09
C PRO A 473 0.36 46.15 26.79
N LYS A 474 -0.72 46.78 27.24
CA LYS A 474 -2.10 46.31 27.03
C LYS A 474 -2.89 47.16 26.05
N SER A 475 -2.25 48.14 25.38
CA SER A 475 -2.92 49.07 24.49
C SER A 475 -3.62 48.37 23.32
N PRO A 476 -4.71 48.91 22.78
CA PRO A 476 -5.38 48.37 21.60
C PRO A 476 -4.45 48.20 20.39
N GLN A 477 -3.49 49.11 20.22
CA GLN A 477 -2.51 49.10 19.13
C GLN A 477 -1.55 47.89 19.24
N VAL A 478 -1.06 47.56 20.44
CA VAL A 478 -0.22 46.38 20.68
C VAL A 478 -0.99 45.09 20.35
N ARG A 479 -2.29 45.03 20.68
CA ARG A 479 -3.15 43.89 20.35
C ARG A 479 -3.35 43.76 18.84
N GLU A 480 -3.51 44.87 18.12
CA GLU A 480 -3.70 44.85 16.67
C GLU A 480 -2.44 44.39 15.94
N ILE A 481 -1.27 44.91 16.29
CA ILE A 481 0.02 44.45 15.76
C ILE A 481 0.21 42.95 16.00
N TRP A 482 -0.14 42.48 17.20
CA TRP A 482 -0.03 41.06 17.51
C TRP A 482 -0.97 40.18 16.66
N LYS A 483 -2.18 40.66 16.35
CA LYS A 483 -3.07 39.95 15.42
C LYS A 483 -2.46 39.89 14.02
N GLN A 484 -1.91 41.01 13.52
CA GLN A 484 -1.24 41.05 12.21
C GLN A 484 -0.06 40.09 12.13
N ILE A 485 0.81 40.07 13.15
CA ILE A 485 1.92 39.10 13.24
C ILE A 485 1.37 37.67 13.18
N ARG A 486 0.31 37.36 13.94
CA ARG A 486 -0.29 36.02 13.94
C ARG A 486 -0.88 35.63 12.59
N THR A 487 -1.52 36.56 11.87
CA THR A 487 -2.03 36.32 10.52
C THR A 487 -0.89 35.89 9.60
N ILE A 488 0.20 36.65 9.57
CA ILE A 488 1.36 36.35 8.72
C ILE A 488 2.03 35.03 9.16
N GLU A 489 2.19 34.79 10.47
CA GLU A 489 2.72 33.51 10.97
C GLU A 489 1.87 32.30 10.55
N ASN A 490 0.54 32.48 10.49
CA ASN A 490 -0.37 31.43 10.05
C ASN A 490 -0.27 31.19 8.53
N GLU A 491 -0.07 32.23 7.72
CA GLU A 491 0.22 32.11 6.29
C GLU A 491 1.53 31.34 6.05
N LEU A 492 2.58 31.68 6.79
CA LEU A 492 3.86 30.96 6.72
C LEU A 492 3.75 29.50 7.16
N LEU A 493 2.93 29.22 8.18
CA LEU A 493 2.63 27.85 8.61
C LEU A 493 1.90 27.06 7.51
N ALA A 494 0.91 27.67 6.86
CA ALA A 494 0.19 27.04 5.76
C ALA A 494 1.13 26.75 4.58
N ALA A 495 2.00 27.70 4.22
CA ALA A 495 3.01 27.52 3.18
C ALA A 495 4.01 26.41 3.52
N THR A 496 4.45 26.33 4.77
CA THR A 496 5.35 25.26 5.24
C THR A 496 4.67 23.89 5.14
N LEU A 497 3.41 23.78 5.58
CA LEU A 497 2.65 22.53 5.50
C LEU A 497 2.45 22.08 4.05
N HIS A 498 2.11 23.03 3.16
CA HIS A 498 1.97 22.75 1.73
C HIS A 498 3.29 22.29 1.11
N GLN A 499 4.42 22.95 1.44
CA GLN A 499 5.74 22.54 0.96
C GLN A 499 6.11 21.13 1.45
N ILE A 500 5.88 20.81 2.73
CA ILE A 500 6.09 19.45 3.26
C ILE A 500 5.28 18.43 2.46
N ALA A 501 4.02 18.74 2.16
CA ALA A 501 3.17 17.84 1.38
C ALA A 501 3.73 17.62 -0.04
N MET A 502 4.17 18.68 -0.73
CA MET A 502 4.77 18.56 -2.06
C MET A 502 6.09 17.79 -2.04
N ASP A 503 6.97 18.12 -1.09
CA ASP A 503 8.26 17.46 -0.90
C ASP A 503 8.10 15.97 -0.61
N TYR A 504 7.12 15.61 0.23
CA TYR A 504 6.84 14.22 0.54
C TYR A 504 6.52 13.43 -0.72
N GLN A 505 5.68 13.96 -1.59
CA GLN A 505 5.29 13.27 -2.84
C GLN A 505 6.46 13.22 -3.83
N ALA A 506 7.17 14.33 -4.02
CA ALA A 506 8.33 14.39 -4.92
C ALA A 506 9.48 13.47 -4.46
N ALA A 507 9.75 13.40 -3.16
CA ALA A 507 10.77 12.51 -2.58
C ALA A 507 10.47 11.02 -2.81
N HIS A 508 9.21 10.67 -3.04
CA HIS A 508 8.76 9.28 -3.27
C HIS A 508 8.32 9.01 -4.71
N ILE A 509 8.61 9.91 -5.66
CA ILE A 509 8.22 9.75 -7.08
C ILE A 509 8.74 8.42 -7.68
N ASP A 510 9.88 7.93 -7.21
CA ASP A 510 10.48 6.67 -7.64
C ASP A 510 9.73 5.43 -7.13
N PHE A 511 8.68 5.58 -6.32
CA PHE A 511 7.68 4.52 -6.13
C PHE A 511 7.12 4.05 -7.47
N TYR A 512 6.81 4.98 -8.37
CA TYR A 512 6.25 4.69 -9.69
C TYR A 512 7.27 4.14 -10.70
N ASP A 513 8.55 4.01 -10.31
CA ASP A 513 9.58 3.34 -11.11
C ASP A 513 9.28 1.85 -11.31
N SER A 514 8.52 1.24 -10.39
CA SER A 514 8.15 -0.17 -10.48
C SER A 514 6.80 -0.55 -9.88
N ARG A 515 5.96 0.43 -9.54
CA ARG A 515 4.64 0.23 -8.94
C ARG A 515 3.57 0.94 -9.76
N GLY A 516 2.34 0.44 -9.71
CA GLY A 516 1.18 1.04 -10.38
C GLY A 516 0.86 0.41 -11.74
N ALA A 517 0.15 1.15 -12.59
CA ALA A 517 -0.43 0.64 -13.83
C ALA A 517 0.57 0.66 -15.01
N ILE A 518 1.71 -0.02 -14.85
CA ILE A 518 2.85 0.02 -15.78
C ILE A 518 2.43 -0.26 -17.23
N LEU A 519 1.55 -1.25 -17.46
CA LEU A 519 1.09 -1.61 -18.81
C LEU A 519 0.38 -0.45 -19.53
N PRO A 520 -0.78 0.06 -19.06
CA PRO A 520 -1.47 1.15 -19.76
C PRO A 520 -0.63 2.42 -19.86
N TRP A 521 0.19 2.73 -18.85
CA TRP A 521 1.10 3.87 -18.94
C TRP A 521 2.12 3.73 -20.07
N CYS A 522 2.76 2.56 -20.22
CA CYS A 522 3.68 2.30 -21.32
C CYS A 522 2.99 2.40 -22.69
N ILE A 523 1.76 1.88 -22.81
CA ILE A 523 0.98 1.99 -24.05
C ILE A 523 0.72 3.46 -24.42
N ALA A 524 0.32 4.27 -23.45
CA ALA A 524 0.09 5.69 -23.66
C ALA A 524 1.41 6.43 -24.02
N LEU A 525 2.50 6.11 -23.33
CA LEU A 525 3.81 6.72 -23.51
C LEU A 525 4.44 6.43 -24.89
N GLY A 526 4.53 5.16 -25.27
CA GLY A 526 5.28 4.73 -26.46
C GLY A 526 4.68 3.53 -27.20
N GLY A 527 3.50 3.06 -26.79
CA GLY A 527 2.84 1.90 -27.38
C GLY A 527 3.42 0.57 -26.90
N GLU A 528 2.99 -0.51 -27.56
CA GLU A 528 3.35 -1.88 -27.21
C GLU A 528 4.86 -2.15 -27.34
N SER A 529 5.53 -1.52 -28.30
CA SER A 529 6.99 -1.63 -28.46
C SER A 529 7.74 -1.12 -27.23
N PHE A 530 7.33 0.02 -26.67
CA PHE A 530 7.92 0.56 -25.45
C PHE A 530 7.64 -0.33 -24.24
N TYR A 531 6.40 -0.83 -24.11
CA TYR A 531 6.07 -1.79 -23.06
C TYR A 531 6.96 -3.04 -23.10
N ASN A 532 7.11 -3.65 -24.28
CA ASN A 532 7.94 -4.82 -24.46
C ASN A 532 9.42 -4.55 -24.15
N GLU A 533 9.93 -3.35 -24.47
CA GLU A 533 11.27 -2.94 -24.08
C GLU A 533 11.43 -2.87 -22.56
N VAL A 534 10.48 -2.26 -21.84
CA VAL A 534 10.48 -2.18 -20.37
C VAL A 534 10.48 -3.57 -19.74
N ILE A 535 9.64 -4.49 -20.24
CA ILE A 535 9.61 -5.88 -19.76
C ILE A 535 10.94 -6.60 -20.04
N ALA A 536 11.48 -6.47 -21.25
CA ALA A 536 12.72 -7.14 -21.64
C ALA A 536 13.96 -6.64 -20.86
N LYS A 537 13.95 -5.37 -20.42
CA LYS A 537 15.05 -4.75 -19.67
C LYS A 537 14.83 -4.77 -18.15
N ALA A 538 13.70 -5.29 -17.68
CA ALA A 538 13.42 -5.42 -16.25
C ALA A 538 14.47 -6.31 -15.56
N ARG A 539 14.82 -5.95 -14.32
CA ARG A 539 15.84 -6.64 -13.53
C ARG A 539 15.20 -7.49 -12.46
N ILE A 540 15.65 -8.74 -12.37
CA ILE A 540 15.32 -9.67 -11.28
C ILE A 540 16.54 -9.72 -10.36
N THR A 541 16.37 -9.37 -9.09
CA THR A 541 17.48 -9.32 -8.10
C THR A 541 17.06 -9.96 -6.79
N GLU A 542 17.95 -10.69 -6.14
CA GLU A 542 17.70 -11.15 -4.77
C GLU A 542 17.84 -9.98 -3.79
N GLU A 543 16.89 -9.85 -2.87
CA GLU A 543 16.96 -8.87 -1.81
C GLU A 543 17.94 -9.35 -0.72
N PRO A 544 18.87 -8.49 -0.27
CA PRO A 544 19.77 -8.85 0.83
C PRO A 544 18.97 -9.10 2.12
N ALA A 545 19.37 -10.12 2.89
CA ALA A 545 18.73 -10.50 4.15
C ALA A 545 18.87 -9.44 5.27
N SER A 546 19.70 -8.43 5.06
CA SER A 546 19.76 -7.25 5.93
C SER A 546 19.48 -6.01 5.08
N PRO A 547 18.39 -5.28 5.33
CA PRO A 547 18.23 -3.99 4.71
C PRO A 547 19.37 -3.10 5.22
N VAL A 548 20.17 -2.57 4.31
CA VAL A 548 20.88 -1.32 4.59
C VAL A 548 19.78 -0.32 4.93
N PRO A 549 19.82 0.37 6.08
CA PRO A 549 18.87 1.43 6.36
C PRO A 549 18.87 2.39 5.15
N GLN A 550 17.75 2.52 4.47
CA GLN A 550 17.57 3.51 3.39
C GLN A 550 17.38 4.89 4.01
#